data_AF-A0AA40ANC6-F1
#
_entry.id   AF-A0AA40ANC6-F1
#
_cell.length_a   1.000
_cell.length_b   1.000
_cell.length_c   1.000
_cell.angle_alpha   90.00
_cell.angle_beta   90.00
_cell.angle_gamma   90.00
#
_symmetry.space_group_name_H-M   'P 1'
#
loop_
_entity.id
_entity.type
_entity.pdbx_description
1 polymer ?
#
loop_
_entity_poly.entity_id
_entity_poly.type
_entity_poly.pdbx_seq_one_letter_code
_entity_poly.pdbx_strand_id
1 'polypeptide(L)'
;MRDAVKVCKSLGIRYLWVDALCIIQDSKNDWEQENQQMSRVYEGSYLTISSWNERGWVFQEKSMSTRKLFFGKSMLHVQTNTIVNSENGYGSAIEVNSYDHRTMSDNRRHDPYELWNSVVLRFACLIWTEKTNLFPGLSGPADKFTEVLKDDEYLAGHWKRDLGCT
;
A
#
# COMPACT_ATOMS: atom_id res chain seq x y z
N MET A 1 -18.74 1.59 4.64
CA MET A 1 -18.99 0.57 5.69
C MET A 1 -20.12 -0.41 5.34
N ARG A 2 -21.37 0.03 5.13
CA ARG A 2 -22.51 -0.87 4.85
C ARG A 2 -22.27 -1.79 3.65
N ASP A 3 -21.70 -1.26 2.56
CA ASP A 3 -21.44 -2.03 1.35
C ASP A 3 -20.29 -3.02 1.53
N ALA A 4 -19.24 -2.63 2.26
CA ALA A 4 -18.15 -3.55 2.63
C ALA A 4 -18.68 -4.76 3.43
N VAL A 5 -19.59 -4.55 4.40
CA VAL A 5 -20.21 -5.64 5.15
C VAL A 5 -21.06 -6.55 4.26
N LYS A 6 -21.82 -5.99 3.30
CA LYS A 6 -22.60 -6.78 2.35
C LYS A 6 -21.70 -7.64 1.46
N VAL A 7 -20.60 -7.06 0.97
CA VAL A 7 -19.59 -7.77 0.16
C VAL A 7 -18.93 -8.89 0.97
N CYS A 8 -18.50 -8.63 2.21
CA CYS A 8 -17.91 -9.68 3.05
C CYS A 8 -18.89 -10.82 3.28
N LYS A 9 -20.18 -10.51 3.57
CA LYS A 9 -21.22 -11.52 3.75
C LYS A 9 -21.47 -12.33 2.47
N SER A 10 -21.55 -11.70 1.30
CA SER A 10 -21.77 -12.42 0.04
C SER A 10 -20.58 -13.30 -0.36
N LEU A 11 -19.37 -12.92 0.05
CA LEU A 11 -18.14 -13.68 -0.19
C LEU A 11 -17.81 -14.70 0.92
N GLY A 12 -18.63 -14.81 1.97
CA GLY A 12 -18.37 -15.70 3.11
C GLY A 12 -17.18 -15.29 3.99
N ILE A 13 -16.74 -14.03 3.89
CA ILE A 13 -15.65 -13.47 4.70
C ILE A 13 -16.21 -13.08 6.07
N ARG A 14 -15.69 -13.72 7.13
CA ARG A 14 -16.20 -13.57 8.51
C ARG A 14 -15.64 -12.36 9.25
N TYR A 15 -14.44 -11.92 8.90
CA TYR A 15 -13.71 -10.87 9.61
C TYR A 15 -13.49 -9.68 8.68
N LEU A 16 -13.77 -8.48 9.18
CA LEU A 16 -13.54 -7.22 8.49
C LEU A 16 -12.68 -6.35 9.40
N TRP A 17 -11.50 -5.98 8.93
CA TRP A 17 -10.64 -5.00 9.59
C TRP A 17 -10.93 -3.61 9.01
N VAL A 18 -11.07 -2.61 9.88
CA VAL A 18 -11.32 -1.21 9.51
C VAL A 18 -10.48 -0.32 10.42
N ASP A 19 -9.58 0.45 9.81
CA ASP A 19 -8.66 1.39 10.47
C ASP A 19 -9.35 2.27 11.52
N ALA A 20 -10.49 2.87 11.18
CA ALA A 20 -11.27 3.74 12.06
C ALA A 20 -11.88 3.02 13.29
N LEU A 21 -11.89 1.69 13.31
CA LEU A 21 -12.38 0.89 14.44
C LEU A 21 -11.27 0.14 15.17
N CYS A 22 -10.18 -0.17 14.49
CA CYS A 22 -9.10 -0.99 15.03
C CYS A 22 -7.94 -0.16 15.60
N ILE A 23 -7.89 1.14 15.33
CA ILE A 23 -6.82 2.05 15.79
C ILE A 23 -7.41 3.11 16.71
N ILE A 24 -6.76 3.35 17.85
CA ILE A 24 -7.14 4.40 18.80
C ILE A 24 -6.75 5.76 18.22
N GLN A 25 -7.73 6.50 17.72
CA GLN A 25 -7.51 7.74 16.96
C GLN A 25 -6.83 8.85 17.79
N ASP A 26 -7.07 8.88 19.11
CA ASP A 26 -6.52 9.91 20.01
C ASP A 26 -5.15 9.54 20.59
N SER A 27 -4.58 8.39 20.20
CA SER A 27 -3.30 7.90 20.72
C SER A 27 -2.27 7.85 19.60
N LYS A 28 -1.35 8.81 19.59
CA LYS A 28 -0.23 8.83 18.65
C LYS A 28 0.64 7.57 18.73
N ASN A 29 0.82 7.03 19.94
CA ASN A 29 1.63 5.83 20.15
C ASN A 29 0.94 4.57 19.61
N ASP A 30 -0.37 4.43 19.83
CA ASP A 30 -1.15 3.31 19.28
C ASP A 30 -1.18 3.39 17.75
N TRP A 31 -1.39 4.60 17.24
CA TRP A 31 -1.35 4.89 15.82
C TRP A 31 -0.02 4.51 15.17
N GLU A 32 1.12 4.88 15.77
CA GLU A 32 2.46 4.51 15.27
C GLU A 32 2.66 2.98 15.27
N GLN A 33 2.22 2.29 16.31
CA GLN A 33 2.33 0.82 16.41
C GLN A 33 1.47 0.11 15.35
N GLU A 34 0.19 0.50 15.23
CA GLU A 34 -0.73 -0.09 14.27
C GLU A 34 -0.32 0.24 12.82
N ASN A 35 0.20 1.44 12.56
CA ASN A 35 0.69 1.83 11.25
C ASN A 35 1.90 0.98 10.80
N GLN A 36 2.76 0.52 11.72
CA GLN A 36 3.82 -0.44 11.41
C GLN A 36 3.26 -1.83 11.06
N GLN A 37 2.13 -2.23 11.65
CA GLN A 37 1.50 -3.53 11.38
C GLN A 37 0.58 -3.52 10.14
N MET A 38 0.14 -2.36 9.67
CA MET A 38 -0.74 -2.22 8.50
C MET A 38 -0.22 -2.97 7.27
N SER A 39 1.10 -2.93 7.04
CA SER A 39 1.76 -3.66 5.96
C SER A 39 1.38 -5.15 5.95
N ARG A 40 1.46 -5.80 7.11
CA ARG A 40 1.11 -7.21 7.33
C ARG A 40 -0.39 -7.47 7.24
N VAL A 41 -1.21 -6.54 7.74
CA VAL A 41 -2.67 -6.63 7.65
C VAL A 41 -3.12 -6.65 6.19
N TYR A 42 -2.61 -5.73 5.37
CA TYR A 42 -2.95 -5.66 3.94
C TYR A 42 -2.41 -6.86 3.16
N GLU A 43 -1.17 -7.29 3.42
CA GLU A 43 -0.57 -8.45 2.78
C GLU A 43 -1.29 -9.76 3.13
N GLY A 44 -1.68 -9.94 4.39
CA GLY A 44 -2.41 -11.10 4.88
C GLY A 44 -3.92 -11.07 4.61
N SER A 45 -4.47 -9.95 4.11
CA SER A 45 -5.90 -9.83 3.86
C SER A 45 -6.36 -10.73 2.72
N TYR A 46 -7.57 -11.30 2.86
CA TYR A 46 -8.18 -12.05 1.76
C TYR A 46 -8.64 -11.13 0.62
N LEU A 47 -9.22 -9.98 0.98
CA LEU A 47 -9.70 -8.96 0.07
C LEU A 47 -9.63 -7.60 0.77
N THR A 48 -9.05 -6.62 0.08
CA THR A 48 -9.07 -5.22 0.48
C THR A 48 -10.16 -4.49 -0.28
N ILE A 49 -10.97 -3.70 0.43
CA ILE A 49 -12.11 -2.99 -0.13
C ILE A 49 -11.90 -1.49 0.03
N SER A 50 -11.89 -0.76 -1.08
CA SER A 50 -11.53 0.66 -1.06
C SER A 50 -12.35 1.53 -2.02
N SER A 51 -12.45 2.82 -1.73
CA SER A 51 -12.98 3.82 -2.66
C SER A 51 -11.85 4.40 -3.52
N TRP A 52 -12.20 5.05 -4.65
CA TRP A 52 -11.24 5.74 -5.53
C TRP A 52 -10.12 6.44 -4.76
N ASN A 53 -8.89 6.05 -5.09
CA ASN A 53 -7.74 6.27 -4.25
C ASN A 53 -6.73 7.22 -4.92
N GLU A 54 -6.88 8.51 -4.62
CA GLU A 54 -5.86 9.54 -4.88
C GLU A 54 -5.14 9.98 -3.59
N ARG A 55 -5.52 9.42 -2.44
CA ARG A 55 -5.01 9.88 -1.13
C ARG A 55 -3.73 9.15 -0.76
N GLY A 56 -2.74 9.89 -0.27
CA GLY A 56 -1.44 9.37 0.16
C GLY A 56 -1.49 8.18 1.13
N TRP A 57 -2.48 8.20 2.02
CA TRP A 57 -2.70 7.18 3.05
C TRP A 57 -2.96 5.77 2.55
N VAL A 58 -3.47 5.64 1.33
CA VAL A 58 -3.85 4.34 0.77
C VAL A 58 -2.66 3.72 0.02
N PHE A 59 -1.46 4.30 0.10
CA PHE A 59 -0.29 3.72 -0.57
C PHE A 59 0.00 2.32 -0.06
N GLN A 60 0.00 2.10 1.26
CA GLN A 60 0.17 0.76 1.85
C GLN A 60 -0.96 -0.18 1.45
N GLU A 61 -2.19 0.30 1.51
CA GLU A 61 -3.38 -0.45 1.07
C GLU A 61 -3.25 -0.89 -0.40
N LYS A 62 -2.76 0.00 -1.26
CA LYS A 62 -2.57 -0.26 -2.67
C LYS A 62 -1.41 -1.22 -2.89
N SER A 63 -0.22 -0.92 -2.37
CA SER A 63 1.03 -1.65 -2.65
C SER A 63 1.07 -3.04 -2.02
N MET A 64 0.44 -3.24 -0.86
CA MET A 64 0.58 -4.46 -0.07
C MET A 64 -0.59 -5.44 -0.26
N SER A 65 -1.76 -4.95 -0.66
CA SER A 65 -2.91 -5.83 -0.86
C SER A 65 -2.81 -6.63 -2.17
N THR A 66 -2.90 -7.95 -2.07
CA THR A 66 -2.81 -8.88 -3.22
C THR A 66 -4.10 -8.98 -4.04
N ARG A 67 -5.25 -8.70 -3.41
CA ARG A 67 -6.59 -8.73 -4.01
C ARG A 67 -7.37 -7.52 -3.53
N LYS A 68 -7.89 -6.74 -4.48
CA LYS A 68 -8.52 -5.44 -4.22
C LYS A 68 -9.86 -5.34 -4.96
N LEU A 69 -10.86 -4.83 -4.27
CA LEU A 69 -12.15 -4.43 -4.84
C LEU A 69 -12.31 -2.92 -4.64
N PHE A 70 -12.44 -2.19 -5.74
CA PHE A 70 -12.57 -0.74 -5.77
C PHE A 70 -13.97 -0.29 -6.14
N PHE A 71 -14.46 0.71 -5.42
CA PHE A 71 -15.65 1.46 -5.79
C PHE A 71 -15.24 2.66 -6.67
N GLY A 72 -15.44 2.50 -7.98
CA GLY A 72 -15.33 3.53 -9.01
C GLY A 72 -16.30 4.70 -8.80
N LYS A 73 -16.07 5.82 -9.50
CA LYS A 73 -17.08 6.88 -9.60
C LYS A 73 -18.39 6.39 -10.24
N SER A 74 -18.29 5.39 -11.12
CA SER A 74 -19.44 4.88 -11.89
C SER A 74 -19.59 3.36 -11.89
N MET A 75 -18.57 2.60 -11.46
CA MET A 75 -18.59 1.13 -11.54
C MET A 75 -17.62 0.47 -10.56
N LEU A 76 -17.77 -0.83 -10.31
CA LEU A 76 -16.81 -1.60 -9.53
C LEU A 76 -15.58 -2.02 -10.34
N HIS A 77 -14.43 -2.16 -9.68
CA HIS A 77 -13.23 -2.73 -10.27
C HIS A 77 -12.61 -3.78 -9.34
N VAL A 78 -12.18 -4.91 -9.89
CA VAL A 78 -11.42 -5.93 -9.18
C VAL A 78 -10.00 -5.92 -9.71
N GLN A 79 -9.03 -5.86 -8.82
CA GLN A 79 -7.62 -5.87 -9.16
C GLN A 79 -6.87 -6.94 -8.36
N THR A 80 -6.03 -7.67 -9.07
CA THR A 80 -4.94 -8.46 -8.49
C THR A 80 -3.62 -7.80 -8.85
N ASN A 81 -2.49 -8.42 -8.49
CA ASN A 81 -1.18 -7.91 -8.89
C ASN A 81 -0.92 -8.00 -10.40
N THR A 82 -1.72 -8.78 -11.15
CA THR A 82 -1.50 -9.02 -12.57
C THR A 82 -2.65 -8.57 -13.46
N ILE A 83 -3.84 -8.40 -12.89
CA ILE A 83 -5.07 -8.23 -13.64
C ILE A 83 -5.90 -7.11 -13.03
N VAL A 84 -6.53 -6.31 -13.88
CA VAL A 84 -7.58 -5.35 -13.51
C VAL A 84 -8.81 -5.61 -14.38
N ASN A 85 -9.92 -5.93 -13.75
CA ASN A 85 -11.23 -6.06 -14.39
C ASN A 85 -12.17 -4.98 -13.86
N SER A 86 -12.98 -4.42 -14.74
CA SER A 86 -14.09 -3.55 -14.36
C SER A 86 -15.42 -4.31 -14.49
N GLU A 87 -16.45 -3.83 -13.79
CA GLU A 87 -17.81 -4.40 -13.80
C GLU A 87 -18.39 -4.57 -15.22
N ASN A 88 -18.04 -3.66 -16.13
CA ASN A 88 -18.47 -3.71 -17.53
C ASN A 88 -17.68 -4.72 -18.39
N GLY A 89 -16.76 -5.50 -17.79
CA GLY A 89 -15.96 -6.51 -18.48
C GLY A 89 -14.73 -5.96 -19.21
N TYR A 90 -14.53 -4.64 -19.25
CA TYR A 90 -13.36 -4.02 -19.89
C TYR A 90 -12.24 -3.76 -18.88
N GLY A 91 -11.00 -3.82 -19.37
CA GLY A 91 -9.83 -3.37 -18.61
C GLY A 91 -10.02 -1.92 -18.18
N SER A 92 -9.80 -1.64 -16.91
CA SER A 92 -9.81 -0.25 -16.42
C SER A 92 -8.56 0.48 -16.89
N ALA A 93 -8.64 1.80 -17.07
CA ALA A 93 -7.45 2.66 -17.19
C ALA A 93 -6.62 2.72 -15.88
N ILE A 94 -7.07 2.04 -14.81
CA ILE A 94 -6.32 1.88 -13.57
C ILE A 94 -5.08 1.04 -13.85
N GLU A 95 -3.90 1.65 -13.70
CA GLU A 95 -2.63 0.96 -13.83
C GLU A 95 -2.57 -0.27 -12.89
N VAL A 96 -2.16 -1.41 -13.45
CA VAL A 96 -1.77 -2.56 -12.65
C VAL A 96 -0.62 -2.12 -11.75
N ASN A 97 -0.70 -2.38 -10.45
CA ASN A 97 0.37 -2.02 -9.52
C ASN A 97 1.71 -2.53 -10.04
N SER A 98 2.57 -1.63 -10.49
CA SER A 98 3.94 -1.94 -10.90
C SER A 98 4.85 -2.30 -9.71
N TYR A 99 4.35 -2.14 -8.48
CA TYR A 99 5.01 -2.48 -7.22
C TYR A 99 4.68 -3.88 -6.71
N ASP A 100 4.46 -4.86 -7.60
CA ASP A 100 4.34 -6.25 -7.16
C ASP A 100 5.65 -6.67 -6.46
N HIS A 101 5.50 -7.37 -5.34
CA HIS A 101 6.61 -7.96 -4.59
C HIS A 101 7.46 -8.90 -5.46
N ARG A 102 6.86 -9.46 -6.51
CA ARG A 102 7.57 -10.27 -7.50
C ARG A 102 8.55 -9.47 -8.35
N THR A 103 8.31 -8.19 -8.60
CA THR A 103 9.26 -7.33 -9.32
C THR A 103 10.53 -7.08 -8.50
N MET A 104 10.47 -7.16 -7.16
CA MET A 104 11.67 -7.12 -6.31
C MET A 104 12.48 -8.42 -6.40
N SER A 105 11.83 -9.57 -6.58
CA SER A 105 12.52 -10.87 -6.76
C SER A 105 13.05 -11.10 -8.18
N ASP A 106 12.43 -10.47 -9.19
CA ASP A 106 12.82 -10.61 -10.61
C ASP A 106 13.94 -9.63 -11.03
N ASN A 107 14.23 -8.63 -10.18
CA ASN A 107 15.21 -7.57 -10.44
C ASN A 107 16.62 -7.88 -9.95
N ARG A 108 17.25 -8.96 -10.45
CA ARG A 108 18.72 -9.08 -10.39
C ARG A 108 19.47 -8.04 -11.26
N ARG A 109 18.76 -7.04 -11.83
CA ARG A 109 19.28 -6.10 -12.84
C ARG A 109 19.20 -4.61 -12.48
N HIS A 110 18.47 -4.22 -11.44
CA HIS A 110 18.33 -2.81 -11.07
C HIS A 110 18.96 -2.53 -9.70
N ASP A 111 19.58 -1.36 -9.55
CA ASP A 111 20.11 -0.89 -8.27
C ASP A 111 18.97 -0.78 -7.24
N PRO A 112 19.08 -1.45 -6.07
CA PRO A 112 18.10 -1.32 -4.99
C PRO A 112 17.79 0.13 -4.58
N TYR A 113 18.76 1.04 -4.67
CA TYR A 113 18.55 2.47 -4.34
C TYR A 113 17.73 3.18 -5.42
N GLU A 114 17.95 2.89 -6.71
CA GLU A 114 17.11 3.41 -7.80
C GLU A 114 15.66 2.92 -7.69
N LEU A 115 15.49 1.64 -7.33
CA LEU A 115 14.17 1.07 -7.09
C LEU A 115 13.47 1.76 -5.91
N TRP A 116 14.20 1.99 -4.81
CA TRP A 116 13.70 2.72 -3.65
C TRP A 116 13.31 4.16 -4.01
N ASN A 117 14.15 4.87 -4.75
CA ASN A 117 13.86 6.23 -5.22
C ASN A 117 12.60 6.28 -6.08
N SER A 118 12.36 5.26 -6.91
CA SER A 118 11.11 5.14 -7.68
C SER A 118 9.87 4.96 -6.79
N VAL A 119 9.99 4.31 -5.63
CA VAL A 119 8.92 4.16 -4.62
C VAL A 119 8.64 5.51 -3.98
N VAL A 120 9.68 6.18 -3.48
CA VAL A 120 9.59 7.46 -2.79
C VAL A 120 8.99 8.54 -3.70
N LEU A 121 9.41 8.61 -4.97
CA LEU A 121 8.89 9.61 -5.92
C LEU A 121 7.39 9.44 -6.17
N ARG A 122 6.90 8.21 -6.39
CA ARG A 122 5.46 8.00 -6.62
C ARG A 122 4.65 8.19 -5.35
N PHE A 123 5.21 7.88 -4.20
CA PHE A 123 4.61 8.18 -2.90
C PHE A 123 4.47 9.70 -2.67
N ALA A 124 5.52 10.46 -3.01
CA ALA A 124 5.52 11.92 -2.91
C ALA A 124 4.51 12.59 -3.86
N CYS A 125 4.16 11.95 -4.97
CA CYS A 125 3.15 12.45 -5.92
C CYS A 125 1.70 12.26 -5.46
N LEU A 126 1.43 11.60 -4.32
CA LEU A 126 0.07 11.40 -3.82
C LEU A 126 -0.49 12.67 -3.16
N ILE A 127 -1.82 12.79 -3.10
CA ILE A 127 -2.47 13.94 -2.44
C ILE A 127 -2.46 13.72 -0.93
N TRP A 128 -1.74 14.60 -0.21
CA TRP A 128 -1.62 14.58 1.25
C TRP A 128 -2.52 15.63 1.89
N THR A 129 -3.36 15.20 2.83
CA THR A 129 -4.14 16.12 3.67
C THR A 129 -3.25 16.77 4.74
N GLU A 130 -2.26 16.05 5.26
CA GLU A 130 -1.30 16.54 6.24
C GLU A 130 0.10 15.98 5.96
N LYS A 131 1.12 16.85 5.97
CA LYS A 131 2.51 16.48 5.63
C LYS A 131 3.23 15.68 6.71
N THR A 132 2.79 15.77 7.96
CA THR A 132 3.30 14.99 9.11
C THR A 132 3.14 13.49 8.93
N ASN A 133 2.22 13.09 8.06
CA ASN A 133 1.84 11.71 7.82
C ASN A 133 2.57 11.05 6.65
N LEU A 134 3.52 11.77 6.04
CA LEU A 134 4.32 11.30 4.92
C LEU A 134 5.19 10.11 5.31
N PHE A 135 6.01 10.22 6.36
CA PHE A 135 6.95 9.14 6.71
C PHE A 135 6.29 7.85 7.20
N PRO A 136 5.22 7.90 8.02
CA PRO A 136 4.50 6.70 8.40
C PRO A 136 3.92 5.92 7.20
N GLY A 137 3.46 6.60 6.15
CA GLY A 137 2.95 5.94 4.95
C GLY A 137 4.02 5.17 4.15
N LEU A 138 5.31 5.49 4.34
CA LEU A 138 6.45 4.79 3.72
C LEU A 138 7.00 3.63 4.55
N SER A 139 6.59 3.47 5.81
CA SER A 139 7.13 2.45 6.72
C SER A 139 7.00 1.03 6.17
N GLY A 140 5.80 0.62 5.72
CA GLY A 140 5.60 -0.72 5.14
C GLY A 140 6.52 -1.04 3.95
N PRO A 141 6.61 -0.16 2.93
CA PRO A 141 7.61 -0.28 1.88
C PRO A 141 9.06 -0.30 2.40
N ALA A 142 9.40 0.55 3.37
CA ALA A 142 10.75 0.62 3.94
C ALA A 142 11.15 -0.71 4.61
N ASP A 143 10.25 -1.31 5.39
CA ASP A 143 10.48 -2.60 6.07
C ASP A 143 10.86 -3.70 5.06
N LYS A 144 10.23 -3.70 3.88
CA LYS A 144 10.52 -4.66 2.80
C LYS A 144 11.89 -4.42 2.16
N PHE A 145 12.30 -3.16 2.06
CA PHE A 145 13.64 -2.82 1.58
C PHE A 145 14.72 -3.08 2.63
N THR A 146 14.42 -3.07 3.93
CA THR A 146 15.36 -3.50 4.97
C THR A 146 15.80 -4.96 4.77
N GLU A 147 14.94 -5.83 4.23
CA GLU A 147 15.33 -7.20 3.87
C GLU A 147 16.29 -7.26 2.67
N VAL A 148 16.28 -6.26 1.78
CA VAL A 148 17.15 -6.19 0.59
C VAL A 148 18.44 -5.44 0.90
N LEU A 149 18.36 -4.36 1.68
CA LEU A 149 19.43 -3.46 2.10
C LEU A 149 19.82 -3.73 3.56
N LYS A 150 20.00 -5.00 3.92
CA LYS A 150 20.23 -5.45 5.32
C LYS A 150 21.42 -4.79 6.01
N ASP A 151 22.39 -4.33 5.23
CA ASP A 151 23.62 -3.70 5.74
C ASP A 151 23.57 -2.17 5.74
N ASP A 152 22.43 -1.56 5.40
CA ASP A 152 22.27 -0.10 5.37
C ASP A 152 21.23 0.40 6.38
N GLU A 153 21.38 1.65 6.78
CA GLU A 153 20.56 2.32 7.78
C GLU A 153 19.48 3.17 7.10
N TYR A 154 18.21 2.87 7.40
CA TYR A 154 17.07 3.64 6.89
C TYR A 154 16.92 4.95 7.67
N LEU A 155 16.95 6.07 6.95
CA LEU A 155 16.86 7.43 7.48
C LEU A 155 15.68 8.17 6.84
N ALA A 156 14.49 8.01 7.42
CA ALA A 156 13.29 8.80 7.12
C ALA A 156 13.06 9.06 5.61
N GLY A 157 13.02 8.00 4.81
CA GLY A 157 12.81 8.09 3.36
C GLY A 157 14.06 7.91 2.50
N HIS A 158 15.25 7.89 3.10
CA HIS A 158 16.52 7.63 2.42
C HIS A 158 17.28 6.48 3.08
N TRP A 159 18.34 6.03 2.42
CA TRP A 159 19.29 5.06 2.97
C TRP A 159 20.64 5.74 3.15
N LYS A 160 21.33 5.46 4.26
CA LYS A 160 22.54 6.20 4.65
C LYS A 160 23.65 6.11 3.61
N ARG A 161 23.84 4.97 2.94
CA ARG A 161 24.86 4.84 1.88
C ARG A 161 24.49 5.62 0.62
N ASP A 162 23.21 5.81 0.34
CA ASP A 162 22.73 6.63 -0.78
C ASP A 162 23.05 8.13 -0.56
N LEU A 163 23.06 8.57 0.71
CA LEU A 163 23.41 9.94 1.10
C LEU A 163 24.93 10.21 1.12
N GLY A 164 25.76 9.16 1.11
CA GLY A 164 27.23 9.27 1.22
C GLY A 164 27.96 9.46 -0.12
N CYS A 165 27.23 9.48 -1.24
CA CYS A 165 27.78 9.62 -2.59
C CYS A 165 27.78 11.06 -3.15
N THR A 166 27.54 12.08 -2.31
CA THR A 166 27.67 13.51 -2.67
C THR A 166 28.97 14.12 -2.20
#